data_AF-A0A830FBA2-F1
#
_entry.id   AF-A0A830FBA2-F1
#
_cell.length_a   1.000
_cell.length_b   1.000
_cell.length_c   1.000
_cell.angle_alpha   90.00
_cell.angle_beta   90.00
_cell.angle_gamma   90.00
#
_symmetry.space_group_name_H-M   'P 1'
#
loop_
_entity.id
_entity.type
_entity.pdbx_description
1 polymer ?
#
loop_
_entity_poly.entity_id
_entity_poly.type
_entity_poly.pdbx_seq_one_letter_code
_entity_poly.pdbx_strand_id
1 'polypeptide(L)'
;MRTIRTVAALLLTASLVATPVAVAADGFALHPNTELSTPERTVSIGGQDYRISSVGRFDVDGALTLTVEAPETADVYTINVYNGEKRIVASKRVQGSGTYTLGDSLDAGTYLAGVTYDGTLQTVVPVVVASYTATADASASVTRGERLSIDTTVDGPSSEPNRVDVVLFNGSYNRTVTATRVGDGEYNVLVDMAELAPGDYSYYVGVRGTERVAGSLELLGMSDRRSVSVEADGSTTTTSGSTTSDGGGDSSGGSAGSGATTTTATTATTTNTTTTTTTANTTTTATTTATTTTTATTSTSETADGVLTPSDPTTEPTTSGGSPGFGVAIGGLALAGAALLARRLRR
;
A
#
# COMPACT_ATOMS: atom_id res chain seq x y z
N MET A 1 49.44 38.98 -5.07
CA MET A 1 48.89 40.09 -4.25
C MET A 1 47.55 40.48 -4.87
N ARG A 2 46.37 40.47 -4.25
CA ARG A 2 45.95 40.36 -2.84
C ARG A 2 44.71 39.44 -2.75
N THR A 3 44.73 38.61 -1.73
CA THR A 3 43.62 37.87 -1.13
C THR A 3 42.55 38.79 -0.56
N ILE A 4 41.27 38.44 -0.70
CA ILE A 4 40.21 38.86 0.23
C ILE A 4 39.36 37.63 0.60
N ARG A 5 39.42 37.27 1.89
CA ARG A 5 38.55 36.33 2.61
C ARG A 5 37.52 37.15 3.39
N THR A 6 36.23 36.83 3.31
CA THR A 6 35.17 37.11 4.33
C THR A 6 33.90 36.37 3.85
N VAL A 7 33.50 35.21 4.39
CA VAL A 7 32.80 34.90 5.67
C VAL A 7 31.34 35.39 5.74
N ALA A 8 30.45 34.41 5.96
CA ALA A 8 29.10 34.44 6.55
C ALA A 8 27.87 34.84 5.69
N ALA A 9 26.98 33.87 5.45
CA ALA A 9 25.68 33.81 6.15
C ALA A 9 24.99 32.45 5.89
N LEU A 10 24.96 31.64 6.94
CA LEU A 10 24.17 30.42 7.09
C LEU A 10 22.69 30.79 7.09
N LEU A 11 21.97 30.52 6.01
CA LEU A 11 20.51 30.65 5.96
C LEU A 11 19.91 29.24 6.12
N LEU A 12 19.86 28.82 7.38
CA LEU A 12 19.12 27.65 7.84
C LEU A 12 17.63 28.00 7.71
N THR A 13 17.05 27.83 6.51
CA THR A 13 15.59 27.78 6.37
C THR A 13 15.11 26.57 7.14
N ALA A 14 14.73 26.80 8.40
CA ALA A 14 13.79 25.95 9.08
C ALA A 14 12.51 25.94 8.25
N SER A 15 12.39 24.98 7.33
CA SER A 15 11.10 24.56 6.83
C SER A 15 10.35 24.06 8.04
N LEU A 16 9.54 24.96 8.62
CA LEU A 16 8.45 24.60 9.49
C LEU A 16 7.60 23.63 8.66
N VAL A 17 7.82 22.33 8.84
CA VAL A 17 6.88 21.32 8.40
C VAL A 17 5.65 21.62 9.25
N ALA A 18 4.78 22.49 8.74
CA ALA A 18 3.44 22.60 9.24
C ALA A 18 2.86 21.20 9.02
N THR A 19 2.91 20.36 10.05
CA THR A 19 2.13 19.14 10.08
C THR A 19 0.69 19.62 9.94
N PRO A 20 0.01 19.42 8.81
CA PRO A 20 -1.41 19.73 8.74
C PRO A 20 -2.04 18.91 9.86
N VAL A 21 -2.59 19.59 10.87
CA VAL A 21 -3.37 18.92 11.90
C VAL A 21 -4.54 18.32 11.14
N ALA A 22 -4.55 17.00 11.00
CA ALA A 22 -5.62 16.28 10.36
C ALA A 22 -6.86 16.41 11.24
N VAL A 23 -7.67 17.44 10.95
CA VAL A 23 -8.96 17.60 11.58
C VAL A 23 -9.87 16.58 10.91
N ALA A 24 -10.22 15.50 11.62
CA ALA A 24 -11.48 14.84 11.34
C ALA A 24 -12.54 15.94 11.48
N ALA A 25 -13.07 16.40 10.35
CA ALA A 25 -13.99 17.53 10.36
C ALA A 25 -15.17 17.15 11.27
N ASP A 26 -15.36 17.96 12.29
CA ASP A 26 -16.46 17.87 13.25
C ASP A 26 -16.56 16.54 14.03
N GLY A 27 -15.48 15.80 14.25
CA GLY A 27 -15.48 14.64 15.17
C GLY A 27 -16.16 13.37 14.65
N PHE A 28 -16.42 13.29 13.34
CA PHE A 28 -16.85 12.06 12.69
C PHE A 28 -15.67 11.16 12.33
N ALA A 29 -15.79 9.86 12.57
CA ALA A 29 -14.87 8.84 12.07
C ALA A 29 -15.63 7.67 11.43
N LEU A 30 -15.02 7.03 10.44
CA LEU A 30 -15.60 5.95 9.66
C LEU A 30 -14.60 4.80 9.52
N HIS A 31 -14.94 3.65 10.08
CA HIS A 31 -14.07 2.48 10.19
C HIS A 31 -14.70 1.28 9.48
N PRO A 32 -14.07 0.75 8.42
CA PRO A 32 -14.44 -0.55 7.87
C PRO A 32 -14.23 -1.66 8.91
N ASN A 33 -15.09 -2.66 8.95
CA ASN A 33 -14.90 -3.81 9.85
C ASN A 33 -13.61 -4.60 9.55
N THR A 34 -13.24 -4.66 8.27
CA THR A 34 -11.97 -5.23 7.82
C THR A 34 -11.15 -4.12 7.18
N GLU A 35 -10.17 -3.64 7.93
CA GLU A 35 -9.35 -2.50 7.55
C GLU A 35 -7.91 -2.97 7.28
N LEU A 36 -7.36 -2.54 6.15
CA LEU A 36 -5.96 -2.72 5.81
C LEU A 36 -5.27 -1.36 5.86
N SER A 37 -4.25 -1.22 6.71
CA SER A 37 -3.44 -0.01 6.72
C SER A 37 -2.65 0.14 5.41
N THR A 38 -2.67 1.34 4.86
CA THR A 38 -1.92 1.72 3.66
C THR A 38 -1.00 2.89 3.98
N PRO A 39 -0.02 3.21 3.09
CA PRO A 39 0.64 4.49 3.14
C PRO A 39 -0.38 5.62 3.24
N GLU A 40 -0.09 6.57 4.11
CA GLU A 40 -0.92 7.75 4.27
C GLU A 40 -0.88 8.62 3.03
N ARG A 41 -2.05 9.12 2.63
CA ARG A 41 -2.17 10.13 1.58
C ARG A 41 -3.29 11.11 1.90
N THR A 42 -3.14 12.33 1.44
CA THR A 42 -4.21 13.33 1.48
C THR A 42 -4.90 13.38 0.13
N VAL A 43 -6.24 13.40 0.11
CA VAL A 43 -7.04 13.56 -1.10
C VAL A 43 -7.99 14.75 -0.95
N SER A 44 -8.10 15.58 -1.99
CA SER A 44 -9.01 16.72 -1.98
C SER A 44 -10.33 16.36 -2.66
N ILE A 45 -11.45 16.44 -1.93
CA ILE A 45 -12.80 16.16 -2.43
C ILE A 45 -13.68 17.37 -2.12
N GLY A 46 -14.25 17.99 -3.14
CA GLY A 46 -15.11 19.17 -2.95
C GLY A 46 -14.39 20.37 -2.32
N GLY A 47 -13.07 20.47 -2.48
CA GLY A 47 -12.25 21.53 -1.87
C GLY A 47 -11.87 21.28 -0.41
N GLN A 48 -12.20 20.11 0.15
CA GLN A 48 -11.79 19.67 1.48
C GLN A 48 -10.75 18.56 1.37
N ASP A 49 -9.79 18.54 2.29
CA ASP A 49 -8.71 17.56 2.32
C ASP A 49 -9.01 16.44 3.32
N TYR A 50 -8.88 15.20 2.87
CA TYR A 50 -9.10 14.00 3.67
C TYR A 50 -7.84 13.16 3.73
N ARG A 51 -7.42 12.82 4.96
CA ARG A 51 -6.30 11.92 5.22
C ARG A 51 -6.77 10.48 5.16
N ILE A 52 -6.19 9.70 4.26
CA ILE A 52 -6.47 8.29 4.07
C ILE A 52 -5.22 7.52 4.45
N SER A 53 -5.33 6.68 5.48
CA SER A 53 -4.26 5.79 5.94
C SER A 53 -4.66 4.32 5.90
N SER A 54 -5.82 4.02 5.33
CA SER A 54 -6.36 2.67 5.27
C SER A 54 -7.41 2.51 4.18
N VAL A 55 -7.68 1.25 3.88
CA VAL A 55 -8.69 0.80 2.92
C VAL A 55 -9.52 -0.30 3.57
N GLY A 56 -10.84 -0.23 3.42
CA GLY A 56 -11.72 -1.34 3.79
C GLY A 56 -11.71 -2.43 2.72
N ARG A 57 -11.69 -3.70 3.12
CA ARG A 57 -11.80 -4.85 2.19
C ARG A 57 -13.07 -5.64 2.49
N PHE A 58 -13.85 -5.94 1.47
CA PHE A 58 -15.10 -6.70 1.54
C PHE A 58 -15.15 -7.72 0.42
N ASP A 59 -15.78 -8.86 0.63
CA ASP A 59 -16.04 -9.84 -0.43
C ASP A 59 -17.24 -9.39 -1.28
N VAL A 60 -17.30 -9.82 -2.55
CA VAL A 60 -18.41 -9.47 -3.46
C VAL A 60 -19.80 -9.86 -2.94
N ASP A 61 -19.89 -11.01 -2.25
CA ASP A 61 -21.12 -11.49 -1.61
C ASP A 61 -21.22 -11.04 -0.13
N GLY A 62 -20.24 -10.27 0.33
CA GLY A 62 -20.13 -9.78 1.69
C GLY A 62 -20.95 -8.51 1.91
N ALA A 63 -21.50 -8.38 3.11
CA ALA A 63 -22.22 -7.17 3.49
C ALA A 63 -21.23 -6.04 3.85
N LEU A 64 -21.28 -4.92 3.14
CA LEU A 64 -20.47 -3.73 3.46
C LEU A 64 -20.90 -3.17 4.82
N THR A 65 -20.08 -3.42 5.83
CA THR A 65 -20.37 -3.02 7.21
C THR A 65 -19.33 -2.02 7.70
N LEU A 66 -19.81 -0.87 8.16
CA LEU A 66 -19.00 0.26 8.60
C LEU A 66 -19.38 0.63 10.03
N THR A 67 -18.39 0.87 10.87
CA THR A 67 -18.56 1.47 12.19
C THR A 67 -18.35 2.97 12.08
N VAL A 68 -19.32 3.74 12.57
CA VAL A 68 -19.28 5.20 12.58
C VAL A 68 -19.15 5.68 14.01
N GLU A 69 -18.20 6.57 14.23
CA GLU A 69 -18.16 7.42 15.41
C GLU A 69 -18.72 8.79 15.02
N ALA A 70 -19.77 9.22 15.71
CA ALA A 70 -20.42 10.50 15.49
C ALA A 70 -20.40 11.33 16.78
N PRO A 71 -20.31 12.66 16.68
CA PRO A 71 -20.47 13.54 17.85
C PRO A 71 -21.83 13.36 18.50
N GLU A 72 -21.90 13.49 19.82
CA GLU A 72 -23.18 13.46 20.56
C GLU A 72 -24.14 14.57 20.12
N THR A 73 -23.61 15.66 19.56
CA THR A 73 -24.39 16.80 19.04
C THR A 73 -24.94 16.57 17.65
N ALA A 74 -24.54 15.49 16.96
CA ALA A 74 -25.01 15.21 15.62
C ALA A 74 -26.40 14.54 15.67
N ASP A 75 -27.41 15.20 15.12
CA ASP A 75 -28.76 14.65 15.05
C ASP A 75 -28.84 13.49 14.05
N VAL A 76 -28.93 13.80 12.76
CA VAL A 76 -29.11 12.81 11.69
C VAL A 76 -28.13 13.08 10.58
N TYR A 77 -27.40 12.04 10.20
CA TYR A 77 -26.42 12.10 9.11
C TYR A 77 -26.68 10.96 8.12
N THR A 78 -25.99 10.99 6.99
CA THR A 78 -26.13 9.98 5.93
C THR A 78 -24.78 9.38 5.62
N ILE A 79 -24.70 8.06 5.63
CA ILE A 79 -23.55 7.32 5.12
C ILE A 79 -23.83 7.06 3.63
N ASN A 80 -22.94 7.51 2.76
CA ASN A 80 -23.05 7.34 1.31
C ASN A 80 -21.87 6.52 0.79
N VAL A 81 -22.13 5.65 -0.17
CA VAL A 81 -21.11 4.90 -0.91
C VAL A 81 -21.12 5.37 -2.35
N TYR A 82 -19.96 5.81 -2.83
CA TYR A 82 -19.77 6.34 -4.16
C TYR A 82 -18.95 5.37 -5.00
N ASN A 83 -19.39 5.11 -6.24
CA ASN A 83 -18.60 4.37 -7.22
C ASN A 83 -17.55 5.28 -7.89
N GLY A 84 -16.77 4.74 -8.84
CA GLY A 84 -15.75 5.50 -9.56
C GLY A 84 -16.26 6.67 -10.39
N GLU A 85 -17.54 6.66 -10.77
CA GLU A 85 -18.23 7.77 -11.46
C GLU A 85 -18.79 8.82 -10.49
N LYS A 86 -18.53 8.68 -9.18
CA LYS A 86 -19.06 9.52 -8.09
C LYS A 86 -20.58 9.44 -7.94
N ARG A 87 -21.21 8.37 -8.42
CA ARG A 87 -22.64 8.10 -8.21
C ARG A 87 -22.83 7.39 -6.87
N ILE A 88 -23.88 7.78 -6.14
CA ILE A 88 -24.27 7.10 -4.90
C ILE A 88 -24.89 5.75 -5.29
N VAL A 89 -24.23 4.66 -4.91
CA VAL A 89 -24.69 3.28 -5.15
C VAL A 89 -25.33 2.66 -3.92
N ALA A 90 -24.99 3.15 -2.73
CA ALA A 90 -25.65 2.79 -1.48
C ALA A 90 -25.72 4.01 -0.56
N SER A 91 -26.79 4.10 0.23
CA SER A 91 -26.98 5.19 1.18
C SER A 91 -27.77 4.71 2.39
N LYS A 92 -27.45 5.23 3.57
CA LYS A 92 -28.19 4.95 4.80
C LYS A 92 -28.24 6.19 5.68
N ARG A 93 -29.46 6.61 6.02
CA ARG A 93 -29.70 7.70 6.98
C ARG A 93 -29.73 7.13 8.39
N VAL A 94 -28.91 7.66 9.29
CA VAL A 94 -28.66 7.10 10.63
C VAL A 94 -28.49 8.21 11.67
N GLN A 95 -28.44 7.82 12.95
CA GLN A 95 -28.25 8.70 14.11
C GLN A 95 -27.35 8.02 15.14
N GLY A 96 -26.53 8.83 15.82
CA GLY A 96 -25.58 8.37 16.85
C GLY A 96 -24.42 7.57 16.28
N SER A 97 -23.50 7.14 17.14
CA SER A 97 -22.44 6.20 16.77
C SER A 97 -22.97 4.77 16.68
N GLY A 98 -22.38 3.94 15.83
CA GLY A 98 -22.78 2.54 15.72
C GLY A 98 -22.21 1.82 14.49
N THR A 99 -22.51 0.53 14.40
CA THR A 99 -22.16 -0.30 13.25
C THR A 99 -23.35 -0.43 12.32
N TYR A 100 -23.13 -0.09 11.05
CA TYR A 100 -24.17 -0.07 10.03
C TYR A 100 -23.76 -0.87 8.81
N THR A 101 -24.64 -1.76 8.39
CA THR A 101 -24.54 -2.44 7.10
C THR A 101 -25.21 -1.60 6.00
N LEU A 102 -24.53 -1.46 4.86
CA LEU A 102 -24.94 -0.73 3.67
C LEU A 102 -24.98 -1.67 2.46
N GLY A 103 -26.15 -1.78 1.83
CA GLY A 103 -26.32 -2.60 0.64
C GLY A 103 -26.26 -4.10 0.93
N ASP A 104 -26.92 -4.87 0.07
CA ASP A 104 -26.99 -6.33 0.21
C ASP A 104 -26.06 -7.06 -0.77
N SER A 105 -25.45 -6.31 -1.70
CA SER A 105 -24.40 -6.72 -2.63
C SER A 105 -23.93 -5.49 -3.41
N LEU A 106 -22.63 -5.29 -3.47
CA LEU A 106 -22.01 -4.33 -4.38
C LEU A 106 -21.25 -5.13 -5.43
N ASP A 107 -21.21 -4.63 -6.65
CA ASP A 107 -20.33 -5.21 -7.67
C ASP A 107 -18.87 -5.13 -7.19
N ALA A 108 -18.03 -6.02 -7.70
CA ALA A 108 -16.60 -5.93 -7.41
C ALA A 108 -16.03 -4.61 -7.96
N GLY A 109 -15.19 -3.95 -7.17
CA GLY A 109 -14.65 -2.65 -7.56
C GLY A 109 -14.12 -1.81 -6.41
N THR A 110 -13.70 -0.60 -6.75
CA THR A 110 -13.25 0.41 -5.79
C THR A 110 -14.32 1.47 -5.56
N TYR A 111 -14.67 1.68 -4.29
CA TYR A 111 -15.66 2.65 -3.85
C TYR A 111 -15.08 3.62 -2.82
N LEU A 112 -15.81 4.69 -2.57
CA LEU A 112 -15.56 5.61 -1.48
C LEU A 112 -16.78 5.63 -0.57
N ALA A 113 -16.62 5.22 0.68
CA ALA A 113 -17.65 5.43 1.70
C ALA A 113 -17.40 6.76 2.40
N GLY A 114 -18.45 7.51 2.72
CA GLY A 114 -18.31 8.78 3.42
C GLY A 114 -19.53 9.18 4.21
N VAL A 115 -19.31 9.96 5.27
CA VAL A 115 -20.38 10.50 6.12
C VAL A 115 -20.70 11.92 5.67
N THR A 116 -21.98 12.19 5.41
CA THR A 116 -22.49 13.52 5.09
C THR A 116 -23.40 14.01 6.21
N TYR A 117 -23.10 15.17 6.78
CA TYR A 117 -23.87 15.85 7.82
C TYR A 117 -24.10 17.30 7.40
N ASP A 118 -25.35 17.78 7.50
CA ASP A 118 -25.78 19.10 7.02
C ASP A 118 -25.35 19.43 5.58
N GLY A 119 -25.40 18.42 4.71
CA GLY A 119 -25.03 18.54 3.30
C GLY A 119 -23.53 18.64 3.03
N THR A 120 -22.70 18.52 4.06
CA THR A 120 -21.23 18.57 3.97
C THR A 120 -20.62 17.20 4.25
N LEU A 121 -19.60 16.84 3.47
CA LEU A 121 -18.86 15.59 3.63
C LEU A 121 -17.87 15.73 4.79
N GLN A 122 -18.03 14.90 5.83
CA GLN A 122 -17.29 15.02 7.09
C GLN A 122 -16.06 14.13 7.14
N THR A 123 -16.20 12.88 6.66
CA THR A 123 -15.11 11.91 6.61
C THR A 123 -15.33 10.94 5.45
N VAL A 124 -14.25 10.31 4.99
CA VAL A 124 -14.27 9.30 3.93
C VAL A 124 -13.30 8.16 4.22
N VAL A 125 -13.65 6.98 3.75
CA VAL A 125 -12.75 5.82 3.70
C VAL A 125 -12.90 5.12 2.35
N PRO A 126 -11.81 4.82 1.63
CA PRO A 126 -11.88 3.98 0.46
C PRO A 126 -12.23 2.54 0.86
N VAL A 127 -13.05 1.90 0.05
CA VAL A 127 -13.41 0.49 0.25
C VAL A 127 -13.26 -0.26 -1.06
N VAL A 128 -12.81 -1.51 -0.97
CA VAL A 128 -12.65 -2.43 -2.09
C VAL A 128 -13.59 -3.59 -1.87
N VAL A 129 -14.46 -3.81 -2.84
CA VAL A 129 -15.26 -5.03 -2.95
C VAL A 129 -14.49 -5.97 -3.87
N ALA A 130 -13.88 -6.99 -3.28
CA ALA A 130 -12.89 -7.82 -3.93
C ALA A 130 -13.55 -8.89 -4.81
N SER A 131 -13.13 -8.94 -6.08
CA SER A 131 -13.32 -10.13 -6.94
C SER A 131 -12.09 -11.04 -6.91
N TYR A 132 -10.93 -10.52 -6.50
CA TYR A 132 -9.70 -11.29 -6.37
C TYR A 132 -9.24 -11.37 -4.91
N THR A 133 -8.81 -12.55 -4.52
CA THR A 133 -8.04 -12.78 -3.29
C THR A 133 -6.57 -12.86 -3.66
N ALA A 134 -5.72 -12.15 -2.92
CA ALA A 134 -4.28 -12.21 -3.10
C ALA A 134 -3.60 -12.65 -1.80
N THR A 135 -2.58 -13.50 -1.92
CA THR A 135 -1.67 -13.86 -0.84
C THR A 135 -0.25 -13.51 -1.25
N ALA A 136 0.60 -13.25 -0.26
CA ALA A 136 1.98 -12.87 -0.49
C ALA A 136 2.89 -13.53 0.55
N ASP A 137 4.00 -14.08 0.08
CA ASP A 137 5.02 -14.69 0.91
C ASP A 137 6.41 -14.17 0.55
N ALA A 138 7.23 -13.96 1.57
CA ALA A 138 8.59 -13.46 1.44
C ALA A 138 9.37 -13.79 2.71
N SER A 139 10.71 -13.75 2.62
CA SER A 139 11.56 -13.85 3.81
C SER A 139 11.22 -12.75 4.83
N ALA A 140 11.23 -13.11 6.11
CA ALA A 140 10.89 -12.19 7.20
C ALA A 140 11.96 -11.11 7.43
N SER A 141 13.21 -11.37 7.02
CA SER A 141 14.28 -10.38 6.97
C SER A 141 15.11 -10.50 5.70
N VAL A 142 15.79 -9.41 5.36
CA VAL A 142 16.70 -9.29 4.23
C VAL A 142 17.83 -8.34 4.61
N THR A 143 19.07 -8.68 4.28
CA THR A 143 20.18 -7.74 4.49
C THR A 143 20.10 -6.61 3.48
N ARG A 144 20.44 -5.39 3.89
CA ARG A 144 20.57 -4.27 2.97
C ARG A 144 21.53 -4.64 1.82
N GLY A 145 21.28 -4.05 0.65
CA GLY A 145 22.03 -4.37 -0.57
C GLY A 145 21.64 -5.69 -1.26
N GLU A 146 20.90 -6.58 -0.59
CA GLU A 146 20.32 -7.76 -1.21
C GLU A 146 18.98 -7.44 -1.89
N ARG A 147 18.40 -8.46 -2.56
CA ARG A 147 17.06 -8.36 -3.15
C ARG A 147 16.08 -9.22 -2.36
N LEU A 148 14.95 -8.64 -1.99
CA LEU A 148 13.83 -9.39 -1.45
C LEU A 148 13.01 -9.97 -2.61
N SER A 149 12.82 -11.28 -2.60
CA SER A 149 11.85 -11.97 -3.45
C SER A 149 10.52 -12.06 -2.72
N ILE A 150 9.44 -11.64 -3.37
CA ILE A 150 8.07 -11.77 -2.87
C ILE A 150 7.28 -12.57 -3.88
N ASP A 151 6.85 -13.75 -3.48
CA ASP A 151 5.99 -14.63 -4.24
C ASP A 151 4.53 -14.32 -3.91
N THR A 152 3.70 -14.29 -4.93
CA THR A 152 2.30 -13.85 -4.83
C THR A 152 1.40 -14.81 -5.58
N THR A 153 0.30 -15.21 -4.93
CA THR A 153 -0.76 -15.98 -5.57
C THR A 153 -2.02 -15.12 -5.63
N VAL A 154 -2.68 -15.11 -6.78
CA VAL A 154 -3.93 -14.40 -7.04
C VAL A 154 -4.98 -15.42 -7.48
N ASP A 155 -6.06 -15.50 -6.72
CA ASP A 155 -7.25 -16.31 -7.00
C ASP A 155 -8.45 -15.40 -7.26
N GLY A 156 -9.35 -15.80 -8.16
CA GLY A 156 -10.49 -14.97 -8.55
C GLY A 156 -11.17 -15.41 -9.84
N PRO A 157 -11.89 -14.52 -10.55
CA PRO A 157 -12.56 -14.86 -11.80
C PRO A 157 -11.57 -15.31 -12.88
N SER A 158 -12.08 -15.95 -13.92
CA SER A 158 -11.28 -16.46 -15.04
C SER A 158 -10.63 -15.37 -15.89
N SER A 159 -11.11 -14.13 -15.81
CA SER A 159 -10.43 -12.99 -16.42
C SER A 159 -9.11 -12.75 -15.68
N GLU A 160 -8.04 -12.52 -16.42
CA GLU A 160 -6.76 -12.16 -15.81
C GLU A 160 -6.80 -10.71 -15.32
N PRO A 161 -6.18 -10.40 -14.17
CA PRO A 161 -6.02 -9.01 -13.75
C PRO A 161 -5.09 -8.29 -14.71
N ASN A 162 -5.30 -6.98 -14.87
CA ASN A 162 -4.46 -6.15 -15.73
C ASN A 162 -3.06 -5.97 -15.14
N ARG A 163 -2.97 -5.85 -13.80
CA ARG A 163 -1.70 -5.60 -13.10
C ARG A 163 -1.77 -6.11 -11.67
N VAL A 164 -0.66 -6.67 -11.20
CA VAL A 164 -0.44 -7.00 -9.79
C VAL A 164 0.70 -6.14 -9.27
N ASP A 165 0.42 -5.35 -8.25
CA ASP A 165 1.36 -4.41 -7.65
C ASP A 165 1.68 -4.82 -6.21
N VAL A 166 2.96 -4.77 -5.84
CA VAL A 166 3.40 -4.83 -4.45
C VAL A 166 3.72 -3.43 -3.96
N VAL A 167 3.12 -3.05 -2.84
CA VAL A 167 3.38 -1.77 -2.18
C VAL A 167 4.22 -2.04 -0.93
N LEU A 168 5.46 -1.56 -0.90
CA LEU A 168 6.37 -1.63 0.24
C LEU A 168 6.45 -0.25 0.90
N PHE A 169 6.30 -0.20 2.22
CA PHE A 169 6.26 1.07 2.95
C PHE A 169 6.68 0.96 4.42
N ASN A 170 7.18 2.06 4.96
CA ASN A 170 7.42 2.31 6.38
C ASN A 170 7.25 3.80 6.56
N GLY A 171 6.32 4.30 7.40
CA GLY A 171 6.18 5.71 7.83
C GLY A 171 6.58 6.83 6.84
N SER A 172 7.88 6.99 6.57
CA SER A 172 8.50 7.96 5.66
C SER A 172 8.73 7.50 4.21
N TYR A 173 8.67 6.20 3.92
CA TYR A 173 8.93 5.57 2.64
C TYR A 173 7.69 4.84 2.12
N ASN A 174 7.42 4.99 0.82
CA ASN A 174 6.48 4.14 0.09
C ASN A 174 7.02 3.90 -1.33
N ARG A 175 6.85 2.68 -1.84
CA ARG A 175 7.18 2.32 -3.22
C ARG A 175 6.21 1.28 -3.73
N THR A 176 5.76 1.46 -4.96
CA THR A 176 4.95 0.47 -5.68
C THR A 176 5.82 -0.17 -6.75
N VAL A 177 5.85 -1.50 -6.80
CA VAL A 177 6.57 -2.29 -7.80
C VAL A 177 5.59 -3.26 -8.43
N THR A 178 5.66 -3.43 -9.75
CA THR A 178 4.78 -4.38 -10.44
C THR A 178 5.38 -5.76 -10.43
N ALA A 179 4.58 -6.74 -10.03
CA ALA A 179 4.96 -8.13 -10.05
C ALA A 179 4.93 -8.66 -11.48
N THR A 180 5.87 -9.56 -11.78
CA THR A 180 5.93 -10.28 -13.06
C THR A 180 5.20 -11.59 -12.90
N ARG A 181 4.32 -11.93 -13.84
CA ARG A 181 3.67 -13.24 -13.84
C ARG A 181 4.68 -14.33 -14.15
N VAL A 182 4.67 -15.39 -13.34
CA VAL A 182 5.54 -16.57 -13.49
C VAL A 182 4.76 -17.87 -13.73
N GLY A 183 3.46 -17.87 -13.45
CA GLY A 183 2.55 -19.00 -13.67
C GLY A 183 1.09 -18.56 -13.70
N ASP A 184 0.17 -19.52 -13.73
CA ASP A 184 -1.27 -19.24 -13.62
C ASP A 184 -1.62 -18.78 -12.21
N GLY A 185 -2.06 -17.53 -12.09
CA GLY A 185 -2.30 -16.90 -10.79
C GLY A 185 -1.04 -16.63 -9.97
N GLU A 186 0.15 -17.00 -10.46
CA GLU A 186 1.42 -16.86 -9.74
C GLU A 186 2.24 -15.69 -10.28
N TYR A 187 2.71 -14.85 -9.37
CA TYR A 187 3.50 -13.66 -9.65
C TYR A 187 4.70 -13.59 -8.71
N ASN A 188 5.79 -13.00 -9.19
CA ASN A 188 6.99 -12.74 -8.40
C ASN A 188 7.42 -11.28 -8.57
N VAL A 189 7.94 -10.69 -7.50
CA VAL A 189 8.64 -9.41 -7.56
C VAL A 189 9.98 -9.50 -6.83
N LEU A 190 10.99 -8.87 -7.44
CA LEU A 190 12.30 -8.65 -6.82
C LEU A 190 12.44 -7.17 -6.46
N VAL A 191 12.60 -6.88 -5.17
CA VAL A 191 12.76 -5.51 -4.67
C VAL A 191 14.20 -5.32 -4.21
N ASP A 192 14.88 -4.32 -4.77
CA ASP A 192 16.23 -3.93 -4.37
C ASP A 192 16.21 -3.19 -3.03
N MET A 193 16.98 -3.70 -2.05
CA MET A 193 17.03 -3.16 -0.68
C MET A 193 18.21 -2.21 -0.44
N ALA A 194 19.07 -1.96 -1.43
CA ALA A 194 20.25 -1.10 -1.26
C ALA A 194 19.89 0.33 -0.83
N GLU A 195 18.79 0.87 -1.36
CA GLU A 195 18.33 2.23 -1.11
C GLU A 195 17.56 2.39 0.21
N LEU A 196 17.20 1.29 0.87
CA LEU A 196 16.44 1.32 2.11
C LEU A 196 17.34 1.47 3.32
N ALA A 197 16.89 2.30 4.27
CA ALA A 197 17.48 2.31 5.60
C ALA A 197 17.09 1.02 6.35
N PRO A 198 17.98 0.48 7.21
CA PRO A 198 17.62 -0.63 8.08
C PRO A 198 16.40 -0.32 8.96
N GLY A 199 15.54 -1.31 9.19
CA GLY A 199 14.31 -1.19 9.97
C GLY A 199 13.16 -2.04 9.42
N ASP A 200 11.99 -1.93 10.04
CA ASP A 200 10.83 -2.74 9.69
C ASP A 200 9.95 -2.09 8.63
N TYR A 201 9.71 -2.80 7.54
CA TYR A 201 8.81 -2.37 6.48
C TYR A 201 7.56 -3.25 6.48
N SER A 202 6.46 -2.68 6.01
CA SER A 202 5.23 -3.40 5.70
C SER A 202 5.06 -3.49 4.19
N TYR A 203 4.44 -4.57 3.72
CA TYR A 203 4.01 -4.67 2.34
C TYR A 203 2.63 -5.29 2.22
N TYR A 204 1.96 -5.00 1.10
CA TYR A 204 0.75 -5.68 0.64
C TYR A 204 0.75 -5.78 -0.88
N VAL A 205 -0.05 -6.71 -1.40
CA VAL A 205 -0.32 -6.87 -2.83
C VAL A 205 -1.66 -6.22 -3.16
N GLY A 206 -1.72 -5.47 -4.26
CA GLY A 206 -2.95 -4.97 -4.86
C GLY A 206 -3.15 -5.57 -6.25
N VAL A 207 -4.34 -6.10 -6.52
CA VAL A 207 -4.75 -6.66 -7.81
C VAL A 207 -5.61 -5.64 -8.54
N ARG A 208 -5.24 -5.26 -9.77
CA ARG A 208 -5.87 -4.16 -10.49
C ARG A 208 -6.52 -4.58 -11.79
N GLY A 209 -7.67 -3.98 -12.07
CA GLY A 209 -8.40 -4.10 -13.33
C GLY A 209 -7.85 -3.16 -14.42
N THR A 210 -8.53 -3.17 -15.57
CA THR A 210 -8.28 -2.26 -16.70
C THR A 210 -8.98 -0.91 -16.55
N GLU A 211 -10.11 -0.88 -15.83
CA GLU A 211 -10.87 0.32 -15.57
C GLU A 211 -10.12 1.31 -14.67
N ARG A 212 -10.55 2.58 -14.67
CA ARG A 212 -9.92 3.61 -13.85
C ARG A 212 -10.92 4.27 -12.91
N VAL A 213 -10.54 4.32 -11.63
CA VAL A 213 -11.26 5.03 -10.57
C VAL A 213 -10.36 6.16 -10.05
N ALA A 214 -10.87 7.39 -10.08
CA ALA A 214 -10.12 8.59 -9.69
C ALA A 214 -8.74 8.71 -10.38
N GLY A 215 -8.67 8.36 -11.67
CA GLY A 215 -7.46 8.45 -12.47
C GLY A 215 -6.43 7.35 -12.23
N SER A 216 -6.68 6.39 -11.33
CA SER A 216 -5.84 5.21 -11.10
C SER A 216 -6.54 3.95 -11.58
N LEU A 217 -5.79 2.90 -11.95
CA LEU A 217 -6.39 1.60 -12.26
C LEU A 217 -7.17 1.08 -11.06
N GLU A 218 -8.39 0.62 -11.30
CA GLU A 218 -9.30 0.12 -10.27
C GLU A 218 -8.66 -1.03 -9.50
N LEU A 219 -8.82 -0.99 -8.18
CA LEU A 219 -8.35 -2.04 -7.27
C LEU A 219 -9.48 -3.05 -7.09
N LEU A 220 -9.21 -4.31 -7.44
CA LEU A 220 -10.18 -5.41 -7.46
C LEU A 220 -9.88 -6.49 -6.41
N GLY A 221 -8.78 -6.34 -5.69
CA GLY A 221 -8.36 -7.28 -4.65
C GLY A 221 -7.12 -6.77 -3.91
N MET A 222 -6.94 -7.23 -2.68
CA MET A 222 -5.78 -6.89 -1.86
C MET A 222 -5.41 -8.06 -0.94
N SER A 223 -4.10 -8.29 -0.76
CA SER A 223 -3.62 -9.21 0.28
C SER A 223 -3.70 -8.59 1.67
N ASP A 224 -3.51 -9.42 2.68
CA ASP A 224 -3.20 -8.93 4.02
C ASP A 224 -1.84 -8.23 4.07
N ARG A 225 -1.66 -7.41 5.10
CA ARG A 225 -0.38 -6.72 5.36
C ARG A 225 0.61 -7.71 5.96
N ARG A 226 1.81 -7.73 5.41
CA ARG A 226 2.96 -8.51 5.92
C ARG A 226 4.09 -7.57 6.29
N SER A 227 5.02 -8.04 7.11
CA SER A 227 6.19 -7.28 7.55
C SER A 227 7.49 -7.93 7.08
N VAL A 228 8.50 -7.12 6.82
CA VAL A 228 9.87 -7.55 6.51
C VAL A 228 10.85 -6.61 7.20
N SER A 229 11.89 -7.16 7.84
CA SER A 229 12.94 -6.38 8.47
C SER A 229 14.14 -6.23 7.54
N VAL A 230 14.59 -5.00 7.29
CA VAL A 230 15.82 -4.72 6.54
C VAL A 230 16.95 -4.61 7.54
N GLU A 231 17.89 -5.54 7.49
CA GLU A 231 19.05 -5.56 8.38
C GLU A 231 20.16 -4.67 7.82
N ALA A 232 20.97 -4.07 8.71
CA ALA A 232 22.14 -3.32 8.27
C ALA A 232 23.12 -4.25 7.55
N ASP A 233 23.80 -3.70 6.54
CA ASP A 233 24.95 -4.39 5.95
C ASP A 233 25.89 -4.78 7.08
N GLY A 234 26.24 -6.06 7.16
CA GLY A 234 27.22 -6.54 8.12
C GLY A 234 28.54 -5.83 7.87
N SER A 235 28.76 -4.70 8.54
CA SER A 235 30.06 -4.06 8.59
C SER A 235 30.98 -5.06 9.26
N THR A 236 31.74 -5.80 8.46
CA THR A 236 32.89 -6.52 8.96
C THR A 236 33.82 -5.47 9.55
N THR A 237 33.71 -5.24 10.86
CA THR A 237 34.65 -4.40 11.58
C THR A 237 36.00 -5.08 11.38
N THR A 238 36.77 -4.57 10.42
CA THR A 238 38.13 -5.00 10.20
C THR A 238 38.87 -4.48 11.42
N THR A 239 39.01 -5.32 12.45
CA THR A 239 39.93 -5.03 13.54
C THR A 239 41.29 -4.90 12.89
N SER A 240 41.74 -3.67 12.64
CA SER A 240 43.13 -3.40 12.29
C SER A 240 43.95 -3.89 13.48
N GLY A 241 44.47 -5.11 13.37
CA GLY A 241 45.49 -5.65 14.25
C GLY A 241 46.70 -4.74 14.14
N SER A 242 46.79 -3.77 15.05
CA SER A 242 48.02 -3.03 15.32
C SER A 242 49.05 -4.04 15.80
N THR A 243 49.93 -4.47 14.88
CA THR A 243 51.13 -5.23 15.23
C THR A 243 52.13 -4.25 15.83
N THR A 244 52.04 -4.03 17.13
CA THR A 244 53.07 -3.31 17.88
C THR A 244 54.29 -4.22 17.97
N SER A 245 55.24 -4.00 17.05
CA SER A 245 56.61 -4.49 17.16
C SER A 245 57.41 -3.40 17.86
N ASP A 246 57.88 -3.67 19.08
CA ASP A 246 59.01 -3.02 19.77
C ASP A 246 59.27 -3.87 21.03
N GLY A 247 60.46 -4.38 21.32
CA GLY A 247 61.77 -3.74 21.19
C GLY A 247 62.25 -3.42 22.61
N GLY A 248 63.13 -4.25 23.17
CA GLY A 248 63.54 -4.19 24.57
C GLY A 248 64.30 -2.92 24.96
N GLY A 249 64.18 -2.54 26.24
CA GLY A 249 64.94 -1.45 26.86
C GLY A 249 64.72 -1.42 28.38
N ASP A 250 65.81 -1.63 29.11
CA ASP A 250 65.93 -1.72 30.56
C ASP A 250 66.01 -0.33 31.24
N SER A 251 65.84 -0.29 32.58
CA SER A 251 66.11 0.81 33.55
C SER A 251 64.95 1.44 34.35
N SER A 252 64.85 0.95 35.60
CA SER A 252 64.75 1.61 36.92
C SER A 252 64.04 2.97 37.11
N GLY A 253 63.07 2.99 38.06
CA GLY A 253 62.93 4.09 39.03
C GLY A 253 61.51 4.55 39.41
N GLY A 254 61.00 4.07 40.55
CA GLY A 254 60.35 4.93 41.57
C GLY A 254 58.87 5.34 41.46
N SER A 255 58.10 4.86 42.45
CA SER A 255 57.11 5.60 43.26
C SER A 255 55.62 5.65 42.87
N ALA A 256 54.86 4.91 43.68
CA ALA A 256 53.50 5.12 44.24
C ALA A 256 52.44 5.96 43.50
N GLY A 257 51.31 5.30 43.19
CA GLY A 257 50.05 5.95 42.85
C GLY A 257 48.93 4.94 42.62
N SER A 258 48.20 4.60 43.68
CA SER A 258 47.08 3.67 43.69
C SER A 258 45.88 4.22 42.90
N GLY A 259 45.32 3.42 41.99
CA GLY A 259 44.15 3.77 41.19
C GLY A 259 43.71 2.60 40.31
N ALA A 260 43.28 1.50 40.94
CA ALA A 260 42.79 0.31 40.25
C ALA A 260 41.40 0.56 39.64
N THR A 261 41.35 0.83 38.33
CA THR A 261 40.14 0.66 37.52
C THR A 261 40.19 -0.69 36.83
N THR A 262 39.43 -1.64 37.39
CA THR A 262 39.19 -2.97 36.84
C THR A 262 38.41 -2.84 35.53
N THR A 263 39.08 -3.06 34.40
CA THR A 263 38.41 -3.14 33.10
C THR A 263 38.05 -4.61 32.86
N THR A 264 36.79 -4.96 33.09
CA THR A 264 36.28 -6.31 32.85
C THR A 264 36.19 -6.53 31.33
N ALA A 265 37.08 -7.36 30.79
CA ALA A 265 36.96 -7.85 29.43
C ALA A 265 35.76 -8.80 29.35
N THR A 266 34.68 -8.37 28.70
CA THR A 266 33.52 -9.21 28.39
C THR A 266 33.87 -10.05 27.17
N THR A 267 34.22 -11.32 27.39
CA THR A 267 34.33 -12.32 26.33
C THR A 267 32.93 -12.58 25.77
N ALA A 268 32.68 -12.17 24.52
CA ALA A 268 31.46 -12.52 23.82
C ALA A 268 31.48 -14.02 23.49
N THR A 269 30.64 -14.79 24.16
CA THR A 269 30.41 -16.20 23.86
C THR A 269 29.53 -16.28 22.60
N THR A 270 30.13 -16.66 21.48
CA THR A 270 29.40 -17.02 20.26
C THR A 270 28.66 -18.34 20.50
N THR A 271 27.36 -18.26 20.77
CA THR A 271 26.48 -19.44 20.78
C THR A 271 26.17 -19.82 19.34
N ASN A 272 26.88 -20.83 18.82
CA ASN A 272 26.49 -21.49 17.57
C ASN A 272 25.18 -22.25 17.83
N THR A 273 24.06 -21.66 17.43
CA THR A 273 22.77 -22.34 17.37
C THR A 273 22.80 -23.28 16.16
N THR A 274 23.04 -24.56 16.39
CA THR A 274 22.87 -25.60 15.38
C THR A 274 21.39 -25.75 15.08
N THR A 275 20.93 -25.22 13.94
CA THR A 275 19.58 -25.46 13.43
C THR A 275 19.46 -26.91 12.97
N THR A 276 18.76 -27.73 13.73
CA THR A 276 18.41 -29.09 13.32
C THR A 276 17.37 -29.02 12.22
N THR A 277 17.78 -29.27 10.97
CA THR A 277 16.86 -29.42 9.84
C THR A 277 16.09 -30.72 10.00
N THR A 278 14.86 -30.65 10.51
CA THR A 278 13.93 -31.78 10.53
C THR A 278 13.34 -31.93 9.15
N THR A 279 13.89 -32.83 8.34
CA THR A 279 13.29 -33.26 7.07
C THR A 279 11.96 -33.94 7.35
N ALA A 280 10.85 -33.26 7.06
CA ALA A 280 9.52 -33.86 7.08
C ALA A 280 9.44 -34.89 5.93
N ASN A 281 9.32 -36.16 6.28
CA ASN A 281 9.09 -37.25 5.35
C ASN A 281 7.61 -37.23 4.94
N THR A 282 7.29 -36.62 3.81
CA THR A 282 5.93 -36.58 3.25
C THR A 282 5.63 -37.95 2.62
N THR A 283 4.82 -38.75 3.30
CA THR A 283 4.23 -39.96 2.74
C THR A 283 3.13 -39.57 1.77
N THR A 284 3.39 -39.72 0.47
CA THR A 284 2.42 -39.51 -0.62
C THR A 284 1.45 -40.70 -0.65
N THR A 285 0.24 -40.52 -0.11
CA THR A 285 -0.87 -41.45 -0.34
C THR A 285 -1.53 -41.09 -1.67
N ALA A 286 -1.30 -41.91 -2.69
CA ALA A 286 -2.00 -41.79 -3.97
C ALA A 286 -3.46 -42.22 -3.81
N THR A 287 -4.39 -41.26 -3.91
CA THR A 287 -5.82 -41.54 -4.04
C THR A 287 -6.18 -41.52 -5.52
N THR A 288 -6.43 -42.71 -6.06
CA THR A 288 -6.93 -42.93 -7.42
C THR A 288 -8.40 -42.53 -7.48
N THR A 289 -8.72 -41.41 -8.12
CA THR A 289 -10.10 -41.04 -8.45
C THR A 289 -10.45 -41.60 -9.82
N ALA A 290 -11.50 -42.43 -9.86
CA ALA A 290 -12.01 -43.06 -11.07
C ALA A 290 -12.66 -42.03 -12.00
N THR A 291 -12.27 -42.09 -13.28
CA THR A 291 -12.81 -41.32 -14.40
C THR A 291 -14.21 -41.83 -14.75
N THR A 292 -15.24 -41.00 -14.57
CA THR A 292 -16.56 -41.23 -15.18
C THR A 292 -16.66 -40.45 -16.49
N THR A 293 -16.56 -41.20 -17.58
CA THR A 293 -16.91 -40.81 -18.94
C THR A 293 -18.40 -40.47 -19.02
N THR A 294 -18.76 -39.30 -19.55
CA THR A 294 -20.14 -39.04 -20.03
C THR A 294 -20.13 -38.25 -21.33
N THR A 295 -20.30 -39.02 -22.39
CA THR A 295 -21.07 -38.82 -23.62
C THR A 295 -21.35 -37.40 -24.15
N ALA A 296 -20.79 -37.15 -25.33
CA ALA A 296 -21.11 -36.06 -26.24
C ALA A 296 -22.59 -36.05 -26.68
N THR A 297 -23.18 -34.86 -26.79
CA THR A 297 -24.36 -34.64 -27.62
C THR A 297 -24.08 -33.51 -28.61
N THR A 298 -24.03 -33.91 -29.88
CA THR A 298 -23.94 -33.07 -31.07
C THR A 298 -25.25 -32.30 -31.25
N SER A 299 -25.18 -31.01 -31.59
CA SER A 299 -26.28 -30.33 -32.27
C SER A 299 -25.74 -29.37 -33.31
N THR A 300 -26.08 -29.71 -34.55
CA THR A 300 -25.80 -29.02 -35.79
C THR A 300 -26.90 -27.99 -36.06
N SER A 301 -26.54 -26.77 -36.46
CA SER A 301 -27.37 -25.97 -37.36
C SER A 301 -26.53 -25.00 -38.17
N GLU A 302 -26.42 -25.35 -39.45
CA GLU A 302 -26.29 -24.53 -40.68
C GLU A 302 -27.21 -23.29 -40.64
N THR A 303 -27.07 -22.18 -41.38
CA THR A 303 -26.12 -21.58 -42.34
C THR A 303 -26.69 -20.18 -42.63
N ALA A 304 -25.87 -19.14 -42.85
CA ALA A 304 -26.11 -18.13 -43.91
C ALA A 304 -24.96 -17.11 -44.02
N ASP A 305 -24.33 -17.19 -45.18
CA ASP A 305 -23.55 -16.22 -45.96
C ASP A 305 -23.67 -14.72 -45.62
N GLY A 306 -22.51 -14.05 -45.64
CA GLY A 306 -22.38 -12.59 -45.68
C GLY A 306 -20.94 -12.14 -45.96
N VAL A 307 -20.68 -11.71 -47.19
CA VAL A 307 -19.39 -11.45 -47.85
C VAL A 307 -18.84 -10.03 -47.57
N LEU A 308 -17.51 -9.85 -47.72
CA LEU A 308 -16.70 -8.61 -47.95
C LEU A 308 -16.35 -7.80 -46.68
N THR A 309 -15.11 -7.36 -46.39
CA THR A 309 -14.02 -6.82 -47.24
C THR A 309 -12.73 -6.69 -46.41
N PRO A 310 -11.51 -6.78 -47.00
CA PRO A 310 -10.27 -6.40 -46.34
C PRO A 310 -10.04 -4.88 -46.43
N SER A 311 -9.58 -4.25 -45.35
CA SER A 311 -9.04 -2.90 -45.39
C SER A 311 -7.72 -2.86 -44.63
N ASP A 312 -6.73 -2.37 -45.36
CA ASP A 312 -5.30 -2.26 -45.10
C ASP A 312 -4.93 -1.38 -43.88
N PRO A 313 -3.66 -1.46 -43.41
CA PRO A 313 -3.20 -0.88 -42.16
C PRO A 313 -3.01 0.63 -42.29
N THR A 314 -3.38 1.37 -41.24
CA THR A 314 -3.09 2.81 -41.14
C THR A 314 -2.11 3.09 -40.00
N THR A 315 -1.16 3.93 -40.36
CA THR A 315 0.15 4.26 -39.78
C THR A 315 0.08 4.97 -38.42
N GLU A 316 1.11 4.74 -37.61
CA GLU A 316 1.47 5.48 -36.39
C GLU A 316 1.58 7.00 -36.61
N PRO A 317 1.36 7.78 -35.54
CA PRO A 317 2.28 8.86 -35.24
C PRO A 317 3.06 8.59 -33.94
N THR A 318 4.38 8.69 -34.07
CA THR A 318 5.31 8.81 -32.95
C THR A 318 5.19 10.21 -32.33
N THR A 319 5.06 10.28 -31.00
CA THR A 319 5.47 11.47 -30.24
C THR A 319 6.46 11.05 -29.17
N SER A 320 7.71 11.31 -29.49
CA SER A 320 8.87 11.30 -28.60
C SER A 320 8.86 12.54 -27.70
N GLY A 321 9.15 12.35 -26.42
CA GLY A 321 9.85 13.36 -25.60
C GLY A 321 9.08 14.01 -24.44
N GLY A 322 9.44 13.61 -23.21
CA GLY A 322 10.01 14.58 -22.25
C GLY A 322 9.13 15.09 -21.10
N SER A 323 9.51 14.63 -19.90
CA SER A 323 9.35 15.26 -18.56
C SER A 323 8.11 14.88 -17.73
N PRO A 324 8.29 14.28 -16.53
CA PRO A 324 7.20 14.00 -15.59
C PRO A 324 6.77 15.29 -14.90
N GLY A 325 5.70 15.89 -15.43
CA GLY A 325 5.02 17.03 -14.81
C GLY A 325 3.92 16.59 -13.86
N PHE A 326 4.19 16.63 -12.56
CA PHE A 326 3.14 16.80 -11.56
C PHE A 326 2.72 18.28 -11.58
N GLY A 327 1.61 18.59 -12.24
CA GLY A 327 1.16 19.98 -12.34
C GLY A 327 0.01 20.20 -13.30
N VAL A 328 -1.19 19.73 -12.95
CA VAL A 328 -2.46 20.24 -13.48
C VAL A 328 -3.40 20.33 -12.27
N ALA A 329 -3.49 21.47 -11.59
CA ALA A 329 -4.47 22.51 -11.87
C ALA A 329 -5.92 21.98 -11.90
N ILE A 330 -6.53 21.83 -10.72
CA ILE A 330 -7.99 21.86 -10.58
C ILE A 330 -8.34 23.14 -9.83
N GLY A 331 -8.41 24.23 -10.59
CA GLY A 331 -9.12 25.43 -10.20
C GLY A 331 -10.58 25.32 -10.67
N GLY A 332 -11.52 25.65 -9.78
CA GLY A 332 -12.82 26.19 -10.15
C GLY A 332 -13.95 25.20 -10.42
N LEU A 333 -14.65 24.79 -9.36
CA LEU A 333 -16.08 24.45 -9.43
C LEU A 333 -16.77 24.68 -8.07
N ALA A 334 -16.67 25.90 -7.57
CA ALA A 334 -17.54 26.44 -6.54
C ALA A 334 -18.41 27.52 -7.21
N LEU A 335 -19.63 27.15 -7.64
CA LEU A 335 -20.80 28.04 -7.88
C LEU A 335 -21.91 27.25 -8.62
N ALA A 336 -22.66 26.44 -7.87
CA ALA A 336 -23.99 25.98 -8.30
C ALA A 336 -24.98 25.77 -7.15
N GLY A 337 -24.51 25.69 -5.89
CA GLY A 337 -25.39 25.48 -4.72
C GLY A 337 -26.15 26.73 -4.22
N ALA A 338 -25.68 27.94 -4.50
CA ALA A 338 -26.26 29.16 -3.93
C ALA A 338 -27.51 29.69 -4.67
N ALA A 339 -27.79 29.25 -5.90
CA ALA A 339 -28.92 29.75 -6.69
C ALA A 339 -30.26 29.07 -6.35
N LEU A 340 -30.26 27.88 -5.73
CA LEU A 340 -31.50 27.17 -5.37
C LEU A 340 -32.07 27.55 -4.00
N LEU A 341 -31.26 28.10 -3.10
CA LEU A 341 -31.74 28.62 -1.81
C LEU A 341 -32.38 30.01 -1.90
N ALA A 342 -31.97 30.85 -2.85
CA ALA A 342 -32.60 32.15 -3.08
C ALA A 342 -34.02 32.05 -3.68
N ARG A 343 -34.38 30.92 -4.31
CA ARG A 343 -35.71 30.72 -4.92
C ARG A 343 -36.76 30.18 -3.96
N ARG A 344 -36.38 29.70 -2.77
CA ARG A 344 -37.31 29.16 -1.76
C ARG A 344 -37.72 30.16 -0.68
N LEU A 345 -37.10 31.34 -0.64
CA LEU A 345 -37.43 32.45 0.30
C LEU A 345 -38.28 33.56 -0.33
N ARG A 346 -38.83 33.34 -1.54
CA ARG A 346 -39.73 34.31 -2.23
C ARG A 346 -41.09 33.73 -2.63
N ARG A 347 -41.58 32.71 -1.91
CA ARG A 347 -42.99 32.32 -1.92
C ARG A 347 -43.50 32.21 -0.50
#